data_AF-A0A957NG98-F1
#
_entry.id   AF-A0A957NG98-F1
#
_cell.length_a   1.000
_cell.length_b   1.000
_cell.length_c   1.000
_cell.angle_alpha   90.00
_cell.angle_beta   90.00
_cell.angle_gamma   90.00
#
_symmetry.space_group_name_H-M   'P 1'
#
loop_
_entity.id
_entity.type
_entity.pdbx_description
1 polymer ?
#
loop_
_entity_poly.entity_id
_entity_poly.type
_entity_poly.pdbx_seq_one_letter_code
_entity_poly.pdbx_strand_id
1 'polypeptide(L)'
;FLLVRMFPMYAMAGEVSPGTLTFVAFIGAFTALFASTIALAQWDIKRVLAYSTISQLGYMVAAIGIGAYTAALFHLITHAFFKALLFLGSGSVIHGVEHGFHHAHEHAAEHGEEHAHAHVVARPDGDLNPEDPQDMRNMGGLLGRMPRTGWTFIIGGLALSGFPLLSAGFWS
;
A
#
# COMPACT_ATOMS: atom_id res chain seq x y z
N PHE A 1 -1.08 13.55 -13.23
CA PHE A 1 -1.84 14.62 -13.91
C PHE A 1 -0.96 15.50 -14.79
N LEU A 2 0.04 16.21 -14.25
CA LEU A 2 0.92 17.10 -15.03
C LEU A 2 1.57 16.38 -16.23
N LEU A 3 2.20 15.21 -16.00
CA LEU A 3 2.88 14.44 -17.05
C LEU A 3 1.95 14.07 -18.22
N VAL A 4 0.70 13.73 -17.90
CA VAL A 4 -0.33 13.40 -18.89
C VAL A 4 -0.71 14.64 -19.70
N ARG A 5 -0.92 15.79 -19.03
CA ARG A 5 -1.28 17.05 -19.71
C ARG A 5 -0.16 17.55 -20.61
N MET A 6 1.08 17.34 -20.21
CA MET A 6 2.27 17.70 -20.98
C MET A 6 2.69 16.61 -21.99
N PHE A 7 1.94 15.51 -22.10
CA PHE A 7 2.30 14.40 -23.01
C PHE A 7 2.52 14.84 -24.47
N PRO A 8 1.70 15.72 -25.08
CA PRO A 8 1.98 16.22 -26.43
C PRO A 8 3.35 16.91 -26.53
N MET A 9 3.78 17.61 -25.49
CA MET A 9 5.10 18.24 -25.43
C MET A 9 6.21 17.18 -25.30
N TYR A 10 6.02 16.14 -24.49
CA TYR A 10 6.98 15.04 -24.36
C TYR A 10 7.12 14.22 -25.65
N ALA A 11 6.02 14.01 -26.37
CA ALA A 11 6.02 13.36 -27.67
C ALA A 11 6.85 14.16 -28.68
N MET A 12 6.60 15.47 -28.80
CA MET A 12 7.41 16.36 -29.63
C MET A 12 8.88 16.42 -29.21
N ALA A 13 9.14 16.46 -27.89
CA ALA A 13 10.50 16.46 -27.37
C ALA A 13 11.24 15.14 -27.65
N GLY A 14 10.52 14.02 -27.76
CA GLY A 14 11.08 12.74 -28.16
C GLY A 14 11.56 12.72 -29.61
N GLU A 15 10.94 13.51 -30.50
CA GLU A 15 11.38 13.66 -31.89
C GLU A 15 12.62 14.55 -32.01
N VAL A 16 12.72 15.61 -31.20
CA VAL A 16 13.86 16.54 -31.19
C VAL A 16 15.06 15.98 -30.41
N SER A 17 14.80 15.24 -29.33
CA SER A 17 15.80 14.68 -28.42
C SER A 17 15.48 13.19 -28.17
N PRO A 18 16.04 12.30 -29.01
CA PRO A 18 15.90 10.86 -28.84
C PRO A 18 16.37 10.43 -27.44
N GLY A 19 15.50 9.77 -26.68
CA GLY A 19 15.77 9.30 -25.32
C GLY A 19 15.02 10.04 -24.21
N THR A 20 14.35 11.16 -24.49
CA THR A 20 13.54 11.90 -23.49
C THR A 20 12.48 10.99 -22.83
N LEU A 21 11.70 10.28 -23.64
CA LEU A 21 10.66 9.36 -23.18
C LEU A 21 11.25 8.13 -22.47
N THR A 22 12.34 7.57 -23.00
CA THR A 22 13.09 6.47 -22.38
C THR A 22 13.63 6.83 -20.99
N PHE A 23 14.10 8.07 -20.82
CA PHE A 23 14.55 8.57 -19.53
C PHE A 23 13.41 8.61 -18.51
N VAL A 24 12.23 9.13 -18.90
CA VAL A 24 11.03 9.10 -18.05
C VAL A 24 10.63 7.66 -17.71
N ALA A 25 10.68 6.76 -18.70
CA ALA A 25 10.38 5.34 -18.51
C ALA A 25 11.31 4.71 -17.47
N PHE A 26 12.61 4.97 -17.59
CA PHE A 26 13.64 4.48 -16.69
C PHE A 26 13.45 4.96 -15.25
N ILE A 27 13.22 6.27 -15.05
CA ILE A 27 12.97 6.82 -13.71
C ILE A 27 11.73 6.20 -13.08
N GLY A 28 10.65 6.03 -13.86
CA GLY A 28 9.44 5.35 -13.40
C GLY A 28 9.70 3.90 -12.98
N ALA A 29 10.37 3.12 -13.83
CA ALA A 29 10.67 1.71 -13.58
C ALA A 29 11.60 1.51 -12.38
N PHE A 30 12.65 2.33 -12.26
CA PHE A 30 13.54 2.32 -11.11
C PHE A 30 12.78 2.61 -9.81
N THR A 31 11.96 3.65 -9.81
CA THR A 31 11.13 4.02 -8.65
C THR A 31 10.17 2.91 -8.27
N ALA A 32 9.55 2.25 -9.26
CA ALA A 32 8.65 1.12 -9.05
C ALA A 32 9.35 -0.01 -8.29
N LEU A 33 10.48 -0.48 -8.83
CA LEU A 33 11.24 -1.57 -8.22
C LEU A 33 11.77 -1.19 -6.83
N PHE A 34 12.36 -0.01 -6.68
CA PHE A 34 12.92 0.44 -5.42
C PHE A 34 11.87 0.57 -4.30
N ALA A 35 10.69 1.13 -4.60
CA ALA A 35 9.62 1.22 -3.61
C ALA A 35 9.02 -0.15 -3.27
N SER A 36 8.90 -1.05 -4.26
CA SER A 36 8.38 -2.40 -4.04
C SER A 36 9.26 -3.23 -3.11
N THR A 37 10.59 -3.13 -3.22
CA THR A 37 11.52 -3.87 -2.35
C THR A 37 11.49 -3.35 -0.92
N ILE A 38 11.38 -2.02 -0.74
CA ILE A 38 11.22 -1.43 0.59
C ILE A 38 9.91 -1.88 1.24
N ALA A 39 8.82 -1.93 0.47
CA ALA A 39 7.50 -2.34 0.96
C ALA A 39 7.50 -3.73 1.59
N LEU A 40 8.27 -4.68 1.03
CA LEU A 40 8.38 -6.05 1.55
C LEU A 40 9.05 -6.13 2.93
N ALA A 41 9.84 -5.12 3.30
CA ALA A 41 10.55 -5.05 4.57
C ALA A 41 9.85 -4.13 5.59
N GLN A 42 8.62 -3.69 5.34
CA GLN A 42 7.87 -2.87 6.27
C GLN A 42 6.95 -3.73 7.15
N TRP A 43 7.00 -3.48 8.46
CA TRP A 43 6.09 -4.08 9.44
C TRP A 43 4.83 -3.25 9.69
N ASP A 44 4.84 -1.96 9.35
CA ASP A 44 3.71 -1.05 9.55
C ASP A 44 2.75 -1.10 8.36
N ILE A 45 1.45 -1.31 8.63
CA ILE A 45 0.42 -1.48 7.60
C ILE A 45 0.28 -0.25 6.68
N LYS A 46 0.32 0.97 7.23
CA LYS A 46 0.18 2.20 6.46
C LYS A 46 1.45 2.47 5.66
N ARG A 47 2.63 2.14 6.20
CA ARG A 47 3.90 2.24 5.48
C ARG A 47 3.94 1.28 4.29
N VAL A 48 3.52 0.02 4.44
CA VAL A 48 3.37 -0.92 3.31
C VAL A 48 2.45 -0.35 2.23
N LEU A 49 1.29 0.20 2.64
CA LEU A 49 0.34 0.80 1.70
C LEU A 49 0.87 2.07 1.02
N ALA A 50 1.69 2.88 1.72
CA ALA A 50 2.32 4.06 1.16
C ALA A 50 3.40 3.68 0.12
N TYR A 51 4.31 2.75 0.44
CA TYR A 51 5.35 2.33 -0.49
C TYR A 51 4.78 1.64 -1.73
N SER A 52 3.70 0.87 -1.61
CA SER A 52 3.02 0.31 -2.77
C SER A 52 2.37 1.40 -3.66
N THR A 53 1.93 2.54 -3.10
CA THR A 53 1.51 3.70 -3.90
C THR A 53 2.69 4.32 -4.66
N ILE A 54 3.85 4.47 -4.01
CA ILE A 54 5.06 4.97 -4.68
C ILE A 54 5.44 4.04 -5.84
N SER A 55 5.40 2.72 -5.60
CA SER A 55 5.69 1.73 -6.63
C SER A 55 4.74 1.82 -7.82
N GLN A 56 3.44 1.95 -7.53
CA GLN A 56 2.40 1.96 -8.55
C GLN A 56 2.35 3.28 -9.35
N LEU A 57 2.64 4.42 -8.70
CA LEU A 57 2.87 5.68 -9.40
C LEU A 57 4.13 5.61 -10.27
N GLY A 58 5.21 4.98 -9.79
CA GLY A 58 6.40 4.71 -10.59
C GLY A 58 6.09 3.88 -11.85
N TYR A 59 5.29 2.82 -11.70
CA TYR A 59 4.80 2.01 -12.82
C TYR A 59 3.99 2.83 -13.83
N MET A 60 3.06 3.69 -13.38
CA MET A 60 2.30 4.57 -14.27
C MET A 60 3.18 5.61 -14.98
N VAL A 61 4.21 6.14 -14.29
CA VAL A 61 5.20 7.04 -14.90
C VAL A 61 6.01 6.30 -15.97
N ALA A 62 6.38 5.04 -15.71
CA ALA A 62 7.05 4.20 -16.68
C ALA A 62 6.20 3.97 -17.93
N ALA A 63 4.90 3.70 -17.75
CA ALA A 63 3.93 3.54 -18.83
C ALA A 63 3.79 4.82 -19.70
N ILE A 64 3.78 6.01 -19.08
CA ILE A 64 3.81 7.28 -19.82
C ILE A 64 5.12 7.41 -20.62
N GLY A 65 6.25 7.00 -20.04
CA GLY A 65 7.55 7.04 -20.70
C GLY A 65 7.68 6.12 -21.93
N ILE A 66 6.87 5.06 -22.05
CA ILE A 66 6.79 4.24 -23.28
C ILE A 66 5.67 4.70 -24.23
N GLY A 67 5.01 5.82 -23.93
CA GLY A 67 3.92 6.39 -24.74
C GLY A 67 2.51 5.90 -24.38
N ALA A 68 2.36 4.99 -23.43
CA ALA A 68 1.08 4.41 -23.02
C ALA A 68 0.31 5.29 -22.00
N TYR A 69 0.19 6.59 -22.27
CA TYR A 69 -0.42 7.54 -21.34
C TYR A 69 -1.91 7.27 -21.07
N THR A 70 -2.63 6.73 -22.06
CA THR A 70 -4.05 6.35 -21.93
C THR A 70 -4.21 5.24 -20.88
N ALA A 71 -3.41 4.16 -20.98
CA ALA A 71 -3.38 3.10 -19.98
C ALA A 71 -2.97 3.64 -18.60
N ALA A 72 -1.92 4.48 -18.53
CA ALA A 72 -1.50 5.09 -17.28
C ALA A 72 -2.62 5.90 -16.58
N LEU A 73 -3.48 6.58 -17.35
CA LEU A 73 -4.64 7.29 -16.83
C LEU A 73 -5.74 6.36 -16.32
N PHE A 74 -6.11 5.34 -17.10
CA PHE A 74 -7.12 4.36 -16.68
C PHE A 74 -6.65 3.59 -15.42
N HIS A 75 -5.39 3.19 -15.38
CA HIS A 75 -4.76 2.58 -14.22
C HIS A 75 -4.76 3.53 -13.01
N LEU A 76 -4.51 4.83 -13.19
CA LEU A 76 -4.53 5.83 -12.10
C LEU A 76 -5.90 5.91 -11.40
N ILE A 77 -6.99 5.87 -12.16
CA ILE A 77 -8.35 5.95 -11.62
C ILE A 77 -8.63 4.71 -10.76
N THR A 78 -8.43 3.52 -11.31
CA THR A 78 -8.68 2.26 -10.60
C THR A 78 -7.80 2.15 -9.35
N HIS A 79 -6.51 2.48 -9.46
CA HIS A 79 -5.59 2.56 -8.35
C HIS A 79 -6.09 3.48 -7.23
N ALA A 80 -6.57 4.68 -7.54
CA ALA A 80 -7.05 5.63 -6.53
C ALA A 80 -8.22 5.06 -5.72
N PHE A 81 -9.18 4.40 -6.37
CA PHE A 81 -10.31 3.77 -5.70
C PHE A 81 -9.86 2.62 -4.78
N PHE A 82 -9.04 1.69 -5.29
CA PHE A 82 -8.60 0.54 -4.47
C PHE A 82 -7.64 0.95 -3.37
N LYS A 83 -6.79 1.96 -3.59
CA LYS A 83 -5.96 2.53 -2.51
C LYS A 83 -6.79 3.19 -1.44
N ALA A 84 -7.77 4.02 -1.81
CA ALA A 84 -8.67 4.61 -0.83
C ALA A 84 -9.36 3.53 0.02
N LEU A 85 -9.83 2.45 -0.62
CA LEU A 85 -10.40 1.29 0.06
C LEU A 85 -9.42 0.63 1.04
N LEU A 86 -8.16 0.39 0.63
CA LEU A 86 -7.16 -0.22 1.50
C LEU A 86 -6.72 0.70 2.64
N PHE A 87 -6.58 2.00 2.41
CA PHE A 87 -6.25 2.95 3.46
C PHE A 87 -7.37 3.08 4.49
N LEU A 88 -8.63 3.18 4.04
CA LEU A 88 -9.79 3.19 4.94
C LEU A 88 -9.94 1.86 5.69
N GLY A 89 -9.76 0.74 4.99
CA GLY A 89 -9.70 -0.59 5.58
C GLY A 89 -8.65 -0.67 6.67
N SER A 90 -7.42 -0.21 6.41
CA SER A 90 -6.33 -0.20 7.39
C SER A 90 -6.67 0.62 8.62
N GLY A 91 -7.37 1.75 8.45
CA GLY A 91 -7.87 2.56 9.56
C GLY A 91 -8.86 1.79 10.45
N SER A 92 -9.76 1.02 9.84
CA SER A 92 -10.67 0.15 10.60
C SER A 92 -9.94 -0.96 11.36
N VAL A 93 -8.87 -1.55 10.78
CA VAL A 93 -8.05 -2.57 11.46
C VAL A 93 -7.33 -1.98 12.66
N ILE A 94 -6.66 -0.85 12.48
CA ILE A 94 -5.93 -0.14 13.55
C ILE A 94 -6.89 0.17 14.70
N HIS A 95 -8.08 0.69 14.39
CA HIS A 95 -9.07 0.99 15.41
C HIS A 95 -9.57 -0.26 16.15
N GLY A 96 -9.80 -1.36 15.43
CA GLY A 96 -10.19 -2.63 16.05
C GLY A 96 -9.10 -3.23 16.96
N VAL A 97 -7.83 -3.05 16.60
CA VAL A 97 -6.68 -3.49 17.39
C VAL A 97 -6.52 -2.64 18.65
N GLU A 98 -6.66 -1.32 18.54
CA GLU A 98 -6.61 -0.38 19.66
C GLU A 98 -7.68 -0.70 20.73
N HIS A 99 -8.93 -0.94 20.32
CA HIS A 99 -9.99 -1.39 21.23
C HIS A 99 -9.69 -2.75 21.87
N GLY A 100 -9.09 -3.67 21.11
CA GLY A 100 -8.68 -4.97 21.64
C GLY A 100 -7.66 -4.85 22.78
N PHE A 101 -6.73 -3.90 22.69
CA PHE A 101 -5.76 -3.65 23.75
C PHE A 101 -6.41 -3.01 24.98
N HIS A 102 -7.27 -2.01 24.82
CA HIS A 102 -7.95 -1.38 25.95
C HIS A 102 -8.71 -2.39 26.81
N HIS A 103 -9.47 -3.31 26.19
CA HIS A 103 -10.18 -4.35 26.94
C HIS A 103 -9.26 -5.35 27.63
N ALA A 104 -8.10 -5.68 27.03
CA ALA A 104 -7.12 -6.54 27.68
C ALA A 104 -6.51 -5.87 28.92
N HIS A 105 -6.24 -4.56 28.86
CA HIS A 105 -5.74 -3.79 30.00
C HIS A 105 -6.80 -3.61 31.10
N GLU A 106 -8.06 -3.35 30.73
CA GLU A 106 -9.18 -3.25 31.69
C GLU A 106 -9.35 -4.54 32.49
N HIS A 107 -9.39 -5.70 31.82
CA HIS A 107 -9.49 -6.99 32.50
C HIS A 107 -8.29 -7.30 33.39
N ALA A 108 -7.07 -6.94 32.98
CA ALA A 108 -5.89 -7.14 33.82
C ALA A 108 -5.92 -6.25 35.08
N ALA A 109 -6.42 -5.02 34.96
CA ALA A 109 -6.62 -4.11 36.09
C ALA A 109 -7.70 -4.63 37.06
N GLU A 110 -8.80 -5.20 36.55
CA GLU A 110 -9.84 -5.84 37.36
C GLU A 110 -9.30 -7.04 38.17
N HIS A 111 -8.31 -7.76 37.64
CA HIS A 111 -7.65 -8.87 38.31
C HIS A 111 -6.49 -8.47 39.24
N GLY A 112 -6.22 -7.17 39.42
CA GLY A 112 -5.19 -6.66 40.33
C GLY A 112 -3.75 -6.87 39.84
N GLU A 113 -3.55 -7.16 38.56
CA GLU A 113 -2.22 -7.23 37.96
C GLU A 113 -1.75 -5.82 37.55
N GLU A 114 -1.27 -5.02 38.53
CA GLU A 114 -0.75 -3.65 38.32
C GLU A 114 0.46 -3.56 37.35
N HIS A 115 1.00 -4.69 36.91
CA HIS A 115 2.16 -4.78 36.00
C HIS A 115 1.82 -5.34 34.61
N ALA A 116 0.55 -5.35 34.20
CA ALA A 116 0.12 -5.82 32.87
C ALA A 116 0.45 -4.86 31.72
N HIS A 117 1.60 -4.18 31.76
CA HIS A 117 2.16 -3.55 30.57
C HIS A 117 2.80 -4.63 29.71
N ALA A 118 2.29 -4.80 28.50
CA ALA A 118 2.82 -5.78 27.57
C ALA A 118 4.26 -5.38 27.22
N HIS A 119 5.22 -6.19 27.67
CA HIS A 119 6.64 -5.88 27.48
C HIS A 119 7.04 -5.93 26.00
N VAL A 120 7.89 -4.97 25.61
CA VAL A 120 8.50 -4.92 24.27
C VAL A 120 9.34 -6.16 24.04
N VAL A 121 8.95 -7.00 23.09
CA VAL A 121 9.66 -8.23 22.77
C VAL A 121 10.78 -7.91 21.78
N ALA A 122 12.04 -7.99 22.22
CA ALA A 122 13.18 -7.85 21.33
C ALA A 122 13.19 -8.98 20.28
N ARG A 123 13.27 -8.62 19.00
CA ARG A 123 13.33 -9.58 17.89
C ARG A 123 14.42 -9.19 16.89
N PRO A 124 15.00 -10.15 16.15
CA PRO A 124 16.03 -9.87 15.15
C PRO A 124 15.58 -8.93 14.02
N ASP A 125 14.28 -8.90 13.73
CA ASP A 125 13.62 -8.08 12.71
C ASP A 125 13.14 -6.71 13.23
N GLY A 126 13.53 -6.36 14.46
CA GLY A 126 13.14 -5.13 15.15
C GLY A 126 12.22 -5.42 16.34
N ASP A 127 12.35 -4.61 17.39
CA ASP A 127 11.58 -4.77 18.62
C ASP A 127 10.07 -4.74 18.34
N LEU A 128 9.34 -5.71 18.89
CA LEU A 128 7.89 -5.76 18.82
C LEU A 128 7.32 -5.04 20.03
N ASN A 129 6.73 -3.86 19.80
CA ASN A 129 5.87 -3.22 20.77
C ASN A 129 4.46 -3.82 20.66
N PRO A 130 3.95 -4.53 21.68
CA PRO A 130 2.60 -5.09 21.63
C PRO A 130 1.53 -4.00 21.61
N GLU A 131 1.80 -2.82 22.16
CA GLU A 131 0.86 -1.69 22.18
C GLU A 131 0.85 -0.88 20.89
N ASP A 132 1.64 -1.25 19.86
CA ASP A 132 1.61 -0.59 18.55
C ASP A 132 0.50 -1.17 17.66
N PRO A 133 -0.61 -0.43 17.43
CA PRO A 133 -1.72 -0.92 16.62
C PRO A 133 -1.46 -0.76 15.12
N GLN A 134 -0.33 -0.20 14.68
CA GLN A 134 0.03 -0.06 13.26
C GLN A 134 0.94 -1.19 12.78
N ASP A 135 1.60 -1.90 13.70
CA ASP A 135 2.44 -3.04 13.42
C ASP A 135 1.59 -4.26 13.01
N MET A 136 1.79 -4.73 11.77
CA MET A 136 1.09 -5.89 11.19
C MET A 136 1.37 -7.19 11.95
N ARG A 137 2.47 -7.27 12.71
CA ARG A 137 2.80 -8.40 13.57
C ARG A 137 1.77 -8.57 14.69
N ASN A 138 1.08 -7.49 15.07
CA ASN A 138 -0.01 -7.47 16.04
C ASN A 138 -1.41 -7.69 15.41
N MET A 139 -1.52 -7.78 14.07
CA MET A 139 -2.80 -7.79 13.33
C MET A 139 -3.25 -9.18 12.85
N GLY A 140 -2.78 -10.26 13.48
CA GLY A 140 -3.07 -11.63 13.04
C GLY A 140 -4.56 -12.01 13.05
N GLY A 141 -4.95 -12.95 12.17
CA GLY A 141 -6.31 -13.53 12.17
C GLY A 141 -7.40 -12.58 11.67
N LEU A 142 -7.06 -11.57 10.87
CA LEU A 142 -7.98 -10.54 10.39
C LEU A 142 -9.26 -11.09 9.75
N LEU A 143 -9.16 -12.14 8.92
CA LEU A 143 -10.32 -12.75 8.25
C LEU A 143 -11.30 -13.44 9.21
N GLY A 144 -10.82 -13.90 10.37
CA GLY A 144 -11.66 -14.51 11.39
C GLY A 144 -12.29 -13.47 12.32
N ARG A 145 -11.52 -12.45 12.73
CA ARG A 145 -11.96 -11.44 13.71
C ARG A 145 -12.78 -10.31 13.09
N MET A 146 -12.39 -9.87 11.89
CA MET A 146 -13.02 -8.74 11.18
C MET A 146 -13.33 -9.14 9.73
N PRO A 147 -14.24 -10.09 9.49
CA PRO A 147 -14.43 -10.71 8.17
C PRO A 147 -14.78 -9.70 7.07
N ARG A 148 -15.58 -8.67 7.38
CA ARG A 148 -15.92 -7.61 6.40
C ARG A 148 -14.67 -6.87 5.95
N THR A 149 -13.86 -6.38 6.89
CA THR A 149 -12.60 -5.69 6.61
C THR A 149 -11.57 -6.60 5.95
N GLY A 150 -11.46 -7.85 6.39
CA GLY A 150 -10.54 -8.82 5.78
C GLY A 150 -10.87 -9.06 4.30
N TRP A 151 -12.15 -9.24 3.96
CA TRP A 151 -12.57 -9.40 2.58
C TRP A 151 -12.39 -8.14 1.74
N THR A 152 -12.60 -6.94 2.29
CA THR A 152 -12.31 -5.71 1.55
C THR A 152 -10.82 -5.61 1.20
N PHE A 153 -9.93 -5.96 2.11
CA PHE A 153 -8.49 -6.02 1.85
C PHE A 153 -8.11 -6.99 0.74
N ILE A 154 -8.69 -8.20 0.73
CA ILE A 154 -8.44 -9.20 -0.31
C ILE A 154 -8.87 -8.66 -1.68
N ILE A 155 -10.09 -8.13 -1.78
CA ILE A 155 -10.62 -7.60 -3.04
C ILE A 155 -9.75 -6.43 -3.53
N GLY A 156 -9.39 -5.51 -2.64
CA GLY A 156 -8.50 -4.38 -2.97
C GLY A 156 -7.11 -4.83 -3.42
N GLY A 157 -6.50 -5.79 -2.73
CA GLY A 157 -5.18 -6.33 -3.06
C GLY A 157 -5.17 -7.10 -4.37
N LEU A 158 -6.17 -7.94 -4.63
CA LEU A 158 -6.32 -8.66 -5.89
C LEU A 158 -6.53 -7.70 -7.06
N ALA A 159 -7.29 -6.62 -6.86
CA ALA A 159 -7.44 -5.57 -7.85
C ALA A 159 -6.13 -4.84 -8.16
N LEU A 160 -5.30 -4.53 -7.16
CA LEU A 160 -4.02 -3.85 -7.40
C LEU A 160 -2.92 -4.76 -7.97
N SER A 161 -2.98 -6.07 -7.72
CA SER A 161 -2.03 -7.04 -8.28
C SER A 161 -2.34 -7.46 -9.72
N GLY A 162 -3.43 -6.97 -10.31
CA GLY A 162 -3.83 -7.30 -11.68
C GLY A 162 -4.32 -8.75 -11.82
N PHE A 163 -4.95 -9.31 -10.78
CA PHE A 163 -5.43 -10.69 -10.81
C PHE A 163 -6.37 -10.93 -12.01
N PRO A 164 -6.16 -11.99 -12.82
CA PRO A 164 -6.87 -12.16 -14.08
C PRO A 164 -8.38 -12.41 -13.91
N LEU A 165 -9.13 -12.16 -14.98
CA LEU A 165 -10.56 -12.45 -15.18
C LEU A 165 -11.58 -11.57 -14.44
N LEU A 166 -11.33 -11.16 -13.20
CA LEU A 166 -12.36 -10.48 -12.38
C LEU A 166 -11.94 -9.12 -11.81
N SER A 167 -10.68 -8.73 -11.97
CA SER A 167 -10.14 -7.55 -11.29
C SER A 167 -10.05 -6.34 -12.22
N ALA A 168 -10.50 -5.18 -11.74
CA ALA A 168 -10.44 -3.94 -12.51
C ALA A 168 -8.99 -3.48 -12.80
N GLY A 169 -7.99 -3.99 -12.08
CA GLY A 169 -6.58 -3.73 -12.38
C GLY A 169 -6.02 -4.55 -13.54
N PHE A 170 -6.63 -5.69 -13.91
CA PHE A 170 -6.23 -6.43 -15.11
C PHE A 170 -6.65 -5.71 -16.41
N TRP A 171 -7.76 -4.96 -16.34
CA TRP A 171 -8.37 -4.28 -17.49
C TRP A 171 -7.99 -2.80 -17.60
N SER A 172 -7.12 -2.29 -16.71
CA SER A 172 -6.77 -0.87 -16.64
C SER A 172 -5.37 -0.51 -17.13
#